data_AF-A0A1B6LQ38-F1
#
_entry.id   AF-A0A1B6LQ38-F1
#
_cell.length_a   1.000
_cell.length_b   1.000
_cell.length_c   1.000
_cell.angle_alpha   90.00
_cell.angle_beta   90.00
_cell.angle_gamma   90.00
#
_symmetry.space_group_name_H-M   'P 1'
#
loop_
_entity.id
_entity.type
_entity.pdbx_description
1 polymer ?
#
loop_
_entity_poly.entity_id
_entity_poly.type
_entity_poly.pdbx_seq_one_letter_code
_entity_poly.pdbx_strand_id
1 'polypeptide(L)'
;VEPQSGLPVKAAKRVQFNMNLRRIEGFQMVENISEGLFPLMWMEQSILLSHQVLAPVKLPLTIQWAVNTACLVLMAVALVVGCCALVAFLYFSRVGCFHQVVSNQVMPLSHQQ
;
A
#
# COMPACT_ATOMS: atom_id res chain seq x y z
N VAL A 1 -1.37 -0.34 15.09
CA VAL A 1 -0.26 0.24 14.31
C VAL A 1 -0.87 0.85 13.05
N GLU A 2 -0.39 2.01 12.61
CA GLU A 2 -0.84 2.62 11.36
C GLU A 2 -0.28 1.81 10.17
N PRO A 3 -1.12 1.35 9.23
CA PRO A 3 -0.75 0.37 8.22
C PRO A 3 0.22 0.88 7.14
N GLN A 4 0.26 2.17 6.84
CA GLN A 4 1.11 2.69 5.76
C GLN A 4 2.50 3.14 6.22
N SER A 5 2.62 3.69 7.43
CA SER A 5 3.84 4.21 8.04
C SER A 5 4.46 3.29 9.10
N GLY A 6 3.72 2.27 9.56
CA GLY A 6 4.18 1.39 10.62
C GLY A 6 4.22 2.04 12.01
N LEU A 7 3.69 3.24 12.16
CA LEU A 7 3.76 4.00 13.42
C LEU A 7 2.74 3.48 14.45
N PRO A 8 3.13 3.25 15.71
CA PRO A 8 2.22 2.84 16.76
C PRO A 8 1.36 4.03 17.25
N VAL A 9 0.14 4.17 16.70
CA VAL A 9 -0.82 5.22 17.11
C VAL A 9 -1.25 5.08 18.58
N LYS A 10 -1.37 3.84 19.05
CA LYS A 10 -1.62 3.48 20.43
C LYS A 10 -0.83 2.21 20.72
N ALA A 11 -0.03 2.23 21.78
CA ALA A 11 0.72 1.06 22.24
C ALA A 11 0.70 1.04 23.77
N ALA A 12 0.58 -0.16 24.33
CA ALA A 12 0.74 -0.40 25.76
C ALA A 12 1.75 -1.53 25.94
N LYS A 13 2.83 -1.25 26.68
CA LYS A 13 3.83 -2.24 27.04
C LYS A 13 3.71 -2.49 28.54
N ARG A 14 3.48 -3.75 28.91
CA ARG A 14 3.48 -4.21 30.29
C ARG A 14 4.77 -4.95 30.56
N VAL A 15 5.47 -4.55 31.61
CA VAL A 15 6.70 -5.18 32.06
C VAL A 15 6.54 -5.59 33.51
N GLN A 16 6.88 -6.83 33.81
CA GLN A 16 6.92 -7.35 35.17
C GLN A 16 8.38 -7.47 35.60
N PHE A 17 8.73 -6.81 36.70
CA PHE A 17 10.02 -6.96 37.34
C PHE A 17 9.95 -8.13 38.31
N ASN A 18 10.75 -9.15 38.02
CA ASN A 18 10.88 -10.33 38.87
C ASN A 18 12.31 -10.45 39.38
N MET A 19 12.47 -10.87 40.63
CA MET A 19 13.75 -11.23 41.22
C MET A 19 13.82 -12.74 41.39
N ASN A 20 14.91 -13.35 40.94
CA ASN A 20 15.13 -14.77 41.16
C ASN A 20 15.77 -14.98 42.54
N LEU A 21 15.01 -15.54 43.47
CA LEU A 21 15.47 -15.89 44.80
C LEU A 21 16.09 -17.28 44.76
N ARG A 22 17.35 -17.38 45.19
CA ARG A 22 18.06 -18.64 45.40
C ARG A 22 18.65 -18.65 46.80
N ARG A 23 18.73 -19.84 47.39
CA ARG A 23 19.46 -20.04 48.64
C ARG A 23 20.95 -19.88 48.38
N ILE A 24 21.64 -19.19 49.29
CA ILE A 24 23.08 -19.02 49.27
C ILE A 24 23.61 -19.54 50.60
N GLU A 25 24.41 -20.61 50.53
CA GLU A 25 25.07 -21.19 51.70
C GLU A 25 26.03 -20.15 52.31
N GLY A 26 25.96 -19.94 53.63
CA GLY A 26 26.79 -18.97 54.35
C GLY A 26 26.12 -17.63 54.67
N PHE A 27 24.89 -17.37 54.19
CA PHE A 27 24.09 -16.22 54.62
C PHE A 27 22.76 -16.67 55.26
N GLN A 28 22.71 -16.64 56.60
CA GLN A 28 21.55 -17.11 57.39
C GLN A 28 20.21 -16.45 57.01
N MET A 29 20.24 -15.22 56.47
CA MET A 29 19.04 -14.46 56.06
C MET A 29 18.37 -14.99 54.78
N VAL A 30 19.15 -15.61 53.88
CA VAL A 30 18.69 -16.15 52.59
C VAL A 30 18.70 -17.69 52.55
N GLU A 31 18.98 -18.33 53.67
CA GLU A 31 19.06 -19.79 53.79
C GLU A 31 17.66 -20.45 53.93
N ASN A 32 16.69 -19.72 54.51
CA ASN A 32 15.33 -20.22 54.75
C ASN A 32 14.25 -19.62 53.82
N ILE A 33 14.64 -19.02 52.69
CA ILE A 33 13.68 -18.52 51.69
C ILE A 33 13.31 -19.58 50.67
N SER A 34 12.05 -19.56 50.24
CA SER A 34 11.58 -20.37 49.11
C SER A 34 12.28 -19.91 47.84
N GLU A 35 12.92 -20.86 47.16
CA GLU A 35 13.52 -20.60 45.85
C GLU A 35 12.45 -20.36 44.80
N GLY A 36 12.66 -19.37 43.94
CA GLY A 36 11.71 -19.06 42.88
C GLY A 36 11.78 -17.62 42.38
N LEU A 37 10.95 -17.33 41.37
CA LEU A 37 10.77 -15.99 40.84
C LEU A 37 9.79 -15.21 41.71
N PHE A 38 10.31 -14.24 42.46
CA PHE A 38 9.52 -13.34 43.28
C PHE A 38 9.13 -12.09 42.47
N PRO A 39 7.83 -11.81 42.29
CA PRO A 39 7.38 -10.60 41.61
C PRO A 39 7.61 -9.38 42.49
N LEU A 40 8.31 -8.38 41.96
CA LEU A 40 8.53 -7.12 42.65
C LEU A 40 7.43 -6.11 42.30
N MET A 41 7.27 -5.82 41.02
CA MET A 41 6.33 -4.81 40.56
C MET A 41 5.97 -4.97 39.08
N TRP A 42 4.85 -4.39 38.70
CA TRP A 42 4.32 -4.35 37.35
C TRP A 42 4.31 -2.90 36.90
N MET A 43 4.89 -2.62 35.73
CA MET A 43 4.89 -1.30 35.13
C MET A 43 4.16 -1.35 33.80
N GLU A 44 3.20 -0.44 33.62
CA GLU A 44 2.52 -0.23 32.35
C GLU A 44 2.99 1.09 31.74
N GLN A 45 3.60 1.00 30.56
CA GLN A 45 3.91 2.15 29.74
C GLN A 45 2.91 2.21 28.58
N SER A 46 1.96 3.14 28.68
CA SER A 46 1.02 3.43 27.60
C SER A 46 1.48 4.66 26.82
N ILE A 47 1.64 4.51 25.51
CA ILE A 47 1.92 5.62 24.59
C ILE A 47 0.64 5.86 23.78
N LEU A 48 0.10 7.06 23.91
CA LEU A 48 -0.99 7.55 23.09
C LEU A 48 -0.47 8.77 22.31
N LEU A 49 -0.35 8.62 21.00
CA LEU A 49 0.05 9.75 20.15
C LEU A 49 -1.08 10.79 20.15
N SER A 50 -0.78 12.01 20.60
CA SER A 50 -1.75 13.10 20.60
C SER A 50 -1.97 13.65 19.19
N HIS A 51 -3.10 14.32 18.98
CA HIS A 51 -3.48 14.89 17.67
C HIS A 51 -2.43 15.87 17.10
N GLN A 52 -1.66 16.55 17.96
CA GLN A 52 -0.63 17.50 17.56
C GLN A 52 0.57 16.80 16.89
N VAL A 53 0.94 15.61 17.38
CA VAL A 53 2.03 14.80 16.81
C VAL A 53 1.56 13.97 15.60
N LEU A 54 0.25 13.68 15.53
CA LEU A 54 -0.37 12.97 14.42
C LEU A 54 -0.59 13.84 13.17
N ALA A 55 -0.80 15.15 13.34
CA ALA A 55 -1.04 16.07 12.23
C ALA A 55 0.05 16.05 11.12
N PRO A 56 1.37 16.13 11.44
CA PRO A 56 2.41 16.08 10.42
C PRO A 56 2.53 14.70 9.76
N VAL A 57 2.12 13.62 10.43
CA VAL A 57 2.18 12.25 9.88
C VAL A 57 1.00 11.97 8.94
N LYS A 58 -0.18 12.53 9.23
CA LYS A 58 -1.40 12.31 8.42
C LYS A 58 -1.34 12.97 7.04
N LEU A 59 -0.66 14.10 6.94
CA LEU A 59 -0.59 14.89 5.70
C LEU A 59 0.10 14.12 4.54
N PRO A 60 1.32 13.57 4.70
CA PRO A 60 1.99 12.84 3.62
C PRO A 60 1.24 11.55 3.22
N LEU A 61 0.64 10.85 4.18
CA LEU A 61 -0.15 9.64 3.90
C LEU A 61 -1.39 9.96 3.04
N THR A 62 -2.07 11.07 3.34
CA THR A 62 -3.24 11.52 2.57
C THR A 62 -2.84 11.91 1.15
N ILE A 63 -1.72 12.63 1.01
CA ILE A 63 -1.19 13.04 -0.31
C ILE A 63 -0.81 11.80 -1.12
N GLN A 64 -0.12 10.83 -0.52
CA GLN A 64 0.29 9.60 -1.19
C GLN A 64 -0.91 8.84 -1.77
N TRP A 65 -1.99 8.70 -0.99
CA TRP A 65 -3.21 8.04 -1.46
C TRP A 65 -3.91 8.83 -2.58
N ALA A 66 -3.98 10.16 -2.44
CA ALA A 66 -4.59 11.03 -3.44
C ALA A 66 -3.83 11.00 -4.78
N VAL A 67 -2.50 11.09 -4.73
CA VAL A 67 -1.63 11.04 -5.92
C VAL A 67 -1.74 9.69 -6.62
N ASN A 68 -1.66 8.58 -5.86
CA ASN A 68 -1.78 7.25 -6.45
C ASN A 68 -3.12 7.07 -7.17
N THR A 69 -4.21 7.52 -6.55
CA THR A 69 -5.55 7.44 -7.13
C THR A 69 -5.66 8.31 -8.40
N ALA A 70 -5.16 9.55 -8.35
CA ALA A 70 -5.15 10.45 -9.50
C ALA A 70 -4.35 9.88 -10.67
N CYS A 71 -3.14 9.35 -10.41
CA CYS A 71 -2.32 8.69 -11.43
C CYS A 71 -3.05 7.51 -12.08
N LEU A 72 -3.71 6.66 -11.29
CA LEU A 72 -4.43 5.49 -11.79
C LEU A 72 -5.61 5.90 -12.69
N VAL A 73 -6.36 6.92 -12.30
CA VAL A 73 -7.45 7.48 -13.12
C VAL A 73 -6.91 8.04 -14.44
N LEU A 74 -5.82 8.80 -14.42
CA LEU A 74 -5.22 9.35 -15.63
C LEU A 74 -4.74 8.25 -16.58
N MET A 75 -4.09 7.20 -16.06
CA MET A 75 -3.70 6.05 -16.88
C MET A 75 -4.90 5.34 -17.50
N ALA A 76 -5.98 5.16 -16.73
CA ALA A 76 -7.20 4.52 -17.24
C ALA A 76 -7.84 5.35 -18.37
N VAL A 77 -7.92 6.67 -18.21
CA VAL A 77 -8.43 7.57 -19.26
C VAL A 77 -7.57 7.51 -20.52
N ALA A 78 -6.25 7.58 -20.38
CA ALA A 78 -5.32 7.49 -21.50
C ALA A 78 -5.46 6.15 -22.27
N LEU A 79 -5.62 5.04 -21.53
CA LEU A 79 -5.85 3.72 -22.12
C LEU A 79 -7.15 3.68 -22.94
N VAL A 80 -8.25 4.19 -22.40
CA VAL A 80 -9.55 4.23 -23.10
C VAL A 80 -9.47 5.06 -24.37
N VAL A 81 -8.89 6.26 -24.29
CA VAL A 81 -8.73 7.15 -25.46
C VAL A 81 -7.83 6.49 -26.51
N GLY A 82 -6.72 5.88 -26.10
CA GLY A 82 -5.82 5.15 -26.99
C GLY A 82 -6.51 3.98 -27.71
N CYS A 83 -7.28 3.17 -26.98
CA CYS A 83 -8.07 2.09 -27.56
C CYS A 83 -9.11 2.60 -28.56
N CYS A 84 -9.85 3.65 -28.22
CA CYS A 84 -10.83 4.26 -29.12
C CYS A 84 -10.18 4.79 -30.41
N ALA A 85 -9.05 5.49 -30.29
CA ALA A 85 -8.30 6.00 -31.44
C ALA A 85 -7.78 4.88 -32.34
N LEU A 86 -7.28 3.78 -31.75
CA LEU A 86 -6.81 2.61 -32.49
C LEU A 86 -7.95 1.92 -33.25
N VAL A 87 -9.11 1.73 -32.61
CA VAL A 87 -10.30 1.15 -33.27
C VAL A 87 -10.77 2.04 -34.42
N ALA A 88 -10.84 3.35 -34.22
CA ALA A 88 -11.20 4.30 -35.27
C ALA A 88 -10.21 4.23 -36.45
N PHE A 89 -8.91 4.22 -36.17
CA PHE A 89 -7.88 4.10 -37.20
C PHE A 89 -8.02 2.82 -38.02
N LEU A 90 -8.19 1.67 -37.36
CA LEU A 90 -8.40 0.38 -38.04
C LEU A 90 -9.67 0.39 -38.89
N TYR A 91 -10.74 1.01 -38.41
CA TYR A 91 -11.98 1.17 -39.17
C TYR A 91 -11.77 2.01 -40.43
N PHE A 92 -11.10 3.17 -40.32
CA PHE A 92 -10.76 4.01 -41.47
C PHE A 92 -9.86 3.29 -42.48
N SER A 93 -8.83 2.56 -42.02
CA SER A 93 -7.96 1.79 -42.92
C SER A 93 -8.71 0.69 -43.68
N ARG A 94 -9.72 0.06 -43.07
CA ARG A 94 -10.57 -0.94 -43.73
C ARG A 94 -11.47 -0.31 -44.80
N VAL A 95 -12.09 0.84 -44.52
CA VAL A 95 -12.97 1.53 -45.48
C VAL A 95 -12.17 2.14 -46.65
N GLY A 96 -11.01 2.73 -46.39
CA GLY A 96 -10.12 3.26 -47.44
C GLY A 96 -9.61 2.17 -48.39
N CYS A 97 -9.31 0.98 -47.86
CA CYS A 97 -8.93 -0.18 -48.67
C CYS A 97 -10.08 -0.63 -49.59
N PHE A 98 -11.32 -0.59 -49.11
CA PHE A 98 -12.51 -0.94 -49.92
C PHE A 98 -12.78 0.08 -51.05
N HIS A 99 -12.56 1.37 -50.79
CA HIS A 99 -12.75 2.41 -51.81
C HIS A 99 -11.77 2.28 -52.99
N GLN A 100 -10.52 1.90 -52.73
CA GLN A 100 -9.50 1.74 -53.77
C GLN A 100 -9.72 0.49 -54.65
N VAL A 101 -10.26 -0.60 -54.06
CA VAL A 101 -10.64 -1.82 -54.80
C VAL A 101 -11.85 -1.56 -55.69
N VAL A 102 -12.87 -0.83 -55.21
CA VAL A 102 -14.04 -0.48 -56.05
C VAL A 102 -13.62 0.45 -57.20
N SER A 103 -12.79 1.47 -56.96
CA SER A 103 -12.32 2.39 -58.02
C SER A 103 -11.52 1.67 -59.12
N ASN A 104 -10.66 0.72 -58.76
CA ASN A 104 -9.89 -0.08 -59.74
C ASN A 104 -10.75 -1.06 -60.56
N GLN A 105 -11.98 -1.36 -60.14
CA GLN A 105 -12.91 -2.23 -60.88
C GLN A 105 -13.80 -1.45 -61.88
N VAL A 106 -13.78 -0.11 -61.86
CA VAL A 106 -14.58 0.74 -62.78
C VAL A 106 -13.75 1.32 -63.94
N MET A 107 -12.49 0.90 -64.15
CA MET A 107 -11.79 1.22 -65.41
C MET A 107 -12.45 0.44 -66.55
N PRO A 108 -13.15 1.09 -67.50
CA PRO A 108 -13.90 0.38 -68.52
C PRO A 108 -12.93 -0.31 -69.48
N LEU A 109 -13.15 -1.61 -69.68
CA LEU A 109 -12.72 -2.37 -70.85
C LEU A 109 -13.29 -1.72 -72.12
N SER A 110 -12.65 -0.67 -72.64
CA SER A 110 -12.99 -0.05 -73.93
C SER A 110 -11.81 -0.04 -74.91
N HIS A 111 -10.87 -0.98 -74.77
CA HIS A 111 -9.75 -1.15 -75.70
C HIS A 111 -9.52 -2.62 -76.09
N GLN A 112 -10.60 -3.34 -76.39
CA GLN A 112 -10.55 -4.60 -77.15
C GLN A 112 -11.84 -4.73 -77.98
N GLN A 113 -12.00 -3.90 -79.00
CA GLN A 113 -12.53 -4.28 -80.32
C GLN A 113 -12.25 -3.20 -81.35
#